data_AF-A0A7Y4A5S6-F1
#
_entry.id   AF-A0A7Y4A5S6-F1
#
_cell.length_a   1.000
_cell.length_b   1.000
_cell.length_c   1.000
_cell.angle_alpha   90.00
_cell.angle_beta   90.00
_cell.angle_gamma   90.00
#
_symmetry.space_group_name_H-M   'P 1'
#
loop_
_entity.id
_entity.type
_entity.pdbx_description
1 polymer ?
#
loop_
_entity_poly.entity_id
_entity_poly.type
_entity_poly.pdbx_seq_one_letter_code
_entity_poly.pdbx_strand_id
1 'polypeptide(L)'
;MKLKALAVSLAFGAAVVAAPTIAAAPAVDSVKIQEMVAASALSAEALAVELIAQYPSLAATIVEAVVKAHPEAAVAVTSAAVKAAPQAAAAVAAAAVTAAPEAAAAVAEAAVTAAPEAAAEVTKVAMAAAPEAAAEIAEVARAAEVPNSDITEAALDAGIDPTEVAETPASGGAPEVPAPAPAPAPAPAAPEAPSAPSPGTPNNDNDRSPVSGN
;
A
#
# COMPACT_ATOMS: atom_id res chain seq x y z
N MET A 1 53.46 -25.03 -62.51
CA MET A 1 52.53 -25.51 -63.58
C MET A 1 51.98 -26.86 -63.12
N LYS A 2 50.70 -27.17 -62.98
CA LYS A 2 49.43 -26.56 -63.37
C LYS A 2 48.37 -27.08 -62.37
N LEU A 3 47.50 -26.19 -61.86
CA LEU A 3 46.20 -26.61 -61.32
C LEU A 3 45.37 -27.21 -62.45
N LYS A 4 44.67 -28.32 -62.19
CA LYS A 4 43.58 -28.81 -63.06
C LYS A 4 42.44 -29.40 -62.23
N ALA A 5 41.28 -28.71 -62.34
CA ALA A 5 39.88 -29.17 -62.33
C ALA A 5 39.42 -30.08 -61.18
N LEU A 6 38.58 -29.61 -60.25
CA LEU A 6 37.15 -29.32 -60.43
C LEU A 6 36.39 -30.47 -61.12
N ALA A 7 35.91 -31.41 -60.31
CA ALA A 7 34.74 -32.22 -60.60
C ALA A 7 33.77 -32.06 -59.44
N VAL A 8 32.80 -31.17 -59.66
CA VAL A 8 31.55 -31.05 -58.92
C VAL A 8 30.88 -32.42 -58.93
N SER A 9 30.69 -33.03 -57.76
CA SER A 9 29.77 -34.15 -57.59
C SER A 9 28.65 -33.70 -56.67
N LEU A 10 27.55 -33.35 -57.33
CA LEU A 10 26.27 -32.98 -56.74
C LEU A 10 25.52 -34.28 -56.45
N ALA A 11 25.70 -34.84 -55.26
CA ALA A 11 24.88 -35.92 -54.76
C ALA A 11 23.89 -35.34 -53.75
N PHE A 12 22.75 -34.94 -54.30
CA PHE A 12 21.53 -34.55 -53.59
C PHE A 12 20.94 -35.82 -52.95
N GLY A 13 21.39 -36.12 -51.72
CA GLY A 13 20.88 -37.20 -50.89
C GLY A 13 19.82 -36.68 -49.94
N ALA A 14 18.64 -37.27 -50.01
CA ALA A 14 17.43 -36.85 -49.33
C ALA A 14 17.57 -36.67 -47.81
N ALA A 15 16.96 -35.57 -47.37
CA ALA A 15 16.39 -35.30 -46.06
C ALA A 15 16.16 -36.53 -45.15
N VAL A 16 16.96 -36.61 -44.09
CA VAL A 16 16.36 -36.46 -42.76
C VAL A 16 17.10 -35.31 -42.09
N VAL A 17 16.43 -34.18 -41.97
CA VAL A 17 16.78 -33.22 -40.92
C VAL A 17 16.44 -33.98 -39.65
N ALA A 18 17.42 -34.71 -39.10
CA ALA A 18 17.56 -34.70 -37.66
C ALA A 18 17.72 -33.22 -37.36
N ALA A 19 16.61 -32.58 -37.00
CA ALA A 19 16.66 -31.25 -36.45
C ALA A 19 17.80 -31.29 -35.42
N PRO A 20 18.58 -30.22 -35.25
CA PRO A 20 19.10 -30.04 -33.91
C PRO A 20 17.85 -30.16 -33.04
N THR A 21 17.78 -31.21 -32.22
CA THR A 21 17.08 -31.08 -30.97
C THR A 21 17.64 -29.77 -30.47
N ILE A 22 16.88 -28.70 -30.62
CA ILE A 22 17.13 -27.48 -29.87
C ILE A 22 17.01 -28.05 -28.49
N ALA A 23 18.18 -28.39 -27.91
CA ALA A 23 18.29 -28.72 -26.52
C ALA A 23 17.51 -27.59 -25.89
N ALA A 24 16.35 -27.93 -25.32
CA ALA A 24 15.54 -26.98 -24.59
C ALA A 24 16.56 -26.19 -23.78
N ALA A 25 16.69 -24.89 -24.05
CA ALA A 25 17.58 -24.04 -23.29
C ALA A 25 17.34 -24.44 -21.83
N PRO A 26 18.38 -24.82 -21.07
CA PRO A 26 18.18 -25.43 -19.77
C PRO A 26 17.20 -24.54 -19.01
N ALA A 27 16.07 -25.10 -18.58
CA ALA A 27 15.09 -24.35 -17.83
C ALA A 27 15.86 -23.71 -16.67
N VAL A 28 15.91 -22.38 -16.66
CA VAL A 28 16.58 -21.65 -15.59
C VAL A 28 15.63 -21.73 -14.41
N ASP A 29 15.78 -22.79 -13.62
CA ASP A 29 14.98 -23.03 -12.44
C ASP A 29 15.48 -22.18 -11.26
N SER A 30 14.63 -21.99 -10.25
CA SER A 30 14.93 -21.15 -9.08
C SER A 30 16.26 -21.52 -8.40
N VAL A 31 16.61 -22.81 -8.36
CA VAL A 31 17.90 -23.28 -7.80
C VAL A 31 19.08 -22.73 -8.59
N LYS A 32 18.97 -22.66 -9.92
CA LYS A 32 20.05 -22.15 -10.77
C LYS A 32 20.20 -20.64 -10.62
N ILE A 33 19.10 -19.92 -10.48
CA ILE A 33 19.10 -18.47 -10.19
C ILE A 33 19.81 -18.22 -8.86
N GLN A 34 19.50 -18.99 -7.82
CA GLN A 34 20.14 -18.85 -6.51
C GLN A 34 21.66 -19.11 -6.59
N GLU A 35 22.10 -20.10 -7.39
CA GLU A 35 23.53 -20.34 -7.62
C GLU A 35 24.19 -19.17 -8.35
N MET A 36 23.52 -18.59 -9.35
CA MET A 36 24.00 -17.40 -10.06
C MET A 36 24.10 -16.18 -9.14
N VAL A 37 23.13 -16.01 -8.23
CA VAL A 37 23.14 -14.94 -7.22
C VAL A 37 24.30 -15.14 -6.25
N ALA A 38 24.45 -16.34 -5.69
CA ALA A 38 25.51 -16.64 -4.74
C ALA A 38 26.94 -16.56 -5.34
N ALA A 39 27.09 -16.84 -6.63
CA ALA A 39 28.38 -16.80 -7.33
C ALA A 39 28.73 -15.41 -7.89
N SER A 40 27.78 -14.47 -7.91
CA SER A 40 27.97 -13.15 -8.51
C SER A 40 28.69 -12.19 -7.55
N ALA A 41 29.59 -11.37 -8.11
CA ALA A 41 30.25 -10.27 -7.39
C ALA A 41 29.63 -8.88 -7.71
N LEU A 42 28.55 -8.84 -8.50
CA LEU A 42 27.82 -7.62 -8.80
C LEU A 42 27.02 -7.15 -7.58
N SER A 43 26.63 -5.87 -7.58
CA SER A 43 25.61 -5.41 -6.62
C SER A 43 24.27 -6.11 -6.89
N ALA A 44 23.46 -6.26 -5.85
CA ALA A 44 22.17 -6.93 -5.92
C ALA A 44 21.25 -6.32 -7.00
N GLU A 45 21.23 -4.99 -7.12
CA GLU A 45 20.42 -4.27 -8.09
C GLU A 45 20.88 -4.52 -9.53
N ALA A 46 22.19 -4.41 -9.77
CA ALA A 46 22.75 -4.62 -11.11
C ALA A 46 22.54 -6.06 -11.57
N LEU A 47 22.72 -7.01 -10.65
CA LEU A 47 22.47 -8.43 -10.92
C LEU A 47 21.00 -8.69 -11.25
N ALA A 48 20.06 -8.15 -10.45
CA ALA A 48 18.63 -8.33 -10.69
C ALA A 48 18.23 -7.77 -12.06
N VAL A 49 18.65 -6.54 -12.40
CA VAL A 49 18.34 -5.91 -13.70
C VAL A 49 18.89 -6.72 -14.86
N GLU A 50 20.13 -7.18 -14.78
CA GLU A 50 20.77 -7.98 -15.82
C GLU A 50 20.05 -9.31 -16.04
N LEU A 51 19.75 -10.02 -14.95
CA LEU A 51 19.01 -11.29 -15.00
C LEU A 51 17.59 -11.10 -15.53
N ILE A 52 16.90 -10.03 -15.15
CA ILE A 52 15.54 -9.70 -15.64
C ILE A 52 15.57 -9.36 -17.13
N ALA A 53 16.59 -8.65 -17.59
CA ALA A 53 16.74 -8.35 -19.02
C ALA A 53 16.95 -9.64 -19.84
N GLN A 54 17.69 -10.60 -19.30
CA GLN A 54 17.91 -11.90 -19.95
C GLN A 54 16.69 -12.84 -19.84
N TYR A 55 15.97 -12.79 -18.71
CA TYR A 55 14.86 -13.68 -18.38
C TYR A 55 13.65 -12.90 -17.83
N PRO A 56 12.97 -12.10 -18.67
CA PRO A 56 11.91 -11.19 -18.21
C PRO A 56 10.70 -11.92 -17.61
N SER A 57 10.45 -13.16 -18.02
CA SER A 57 9.39 -14.01 -17.46
C SER A 57 9.70 -14.53 -16.05
N LEU A 58 10.95 -14.43 -15.60
CA LEU A 58 11.41 -14.91 -14.28
C LEU A 58 11.63 -13.74 -13.31
N ALA A 59 11.16 -12.53 -13.60
CA ALA A 59 11.49 -11.33 -12.85
C ALA A 59 11.17 -11.45 -11.35
N ALA A 60 10.01 -11.98 -10.99
CA ALA A 60 9.64 -12.22 -9.60
C ALA A 60 10.59 -13.21 -8.90
N THR A 61 10.87 -14.35 -9.54
CA THR A 61 11.80 -15.38 -9.00
C THR A 61 13.22 -14.85 -8.83
N ILE A 62 13.69 -14.03 -9.77
CA ILE A 62 15.00 -13.37 -9.69
C ILE A 62 15.04 -12.42 -8.50
N VAL A 63 14.02 -11.57 -8.35
CA VAL A 63 13.95 -10.62 -7.24
C VAL A 63 13.88 -11.35 -5.91
N GLU A 64 13.03 -12.37 -5.78
CA GLU A 64 12.95 -13.18 -4.56
C GLU A 64 14.32 -13.75 -4.18
N ALA A 65 15.03 -14.32 -5.15
CA ALA A 65 16.35 -14.91 -4.93
C ALA A 65 17.39 -13.87 -4.51
N VAL A 66 17.45 -12.74 -5.22
CA VAL A 66 18.38 -11.65 -4.93
C VAL A 66 18.09 -11.02 -3.56
N VAL A 67 16.84 -10.71 -3.26
CA VAL A 67 16.44 -10.09 -1.98
C VAL A 67 16.65 -11.06 -0.82
N LYS A 68 16.40 -12.36 -0.99
CA LYS A 68 16.68 -13.35 0.06
C LYS A 68 18.18 -13.46 0.38
N ALA A 69 19.04 -13.24 -0.60
CA ALA A 69 20.49 -13.19 -0.39
C ALA A 69 20.96 -11.84 0.19
N HIS A 70 20.24 -10.76 -0.13
CA HIS A 70 20.56 -9.38 0.24
C HIS A 70 19.30 -8.62 0.71
N PRO A 71 18.75 -8.96 1.90
CA PRO A 71 17.50 -8.38 2.38
C PRO A 71 17.59 -6.86 2.57
N GLU A 72 18.77 -6.34 2.91
CA GLU A 72 19.04 -4.91 3.01
C GLU A 72 18.89 -4.16 1.69
N ALA A 73 18.97 -4.86 0.56
CA ALA A 73 18.84 -4.30 -0.78
C ALA A 73 17.40 -4.40 -1.34
N ALA A 74 16.44 -4.94 -0.58
CA ALA A 74 15.08 -5.22 -1.04
C ALA A 74 14.43 -4.05 -1.80
N VAL A 75 14.48 -2.86 -1.22
CA VAL A 75 13.89 -1.63 -1.78
C VAL A 75 14.57 -1.23 -3.09
N ALA A 76 15.91 -1.22 -3.10
CA ALA A 76 16.70 -0.82 -4.27
C ALA A 76 16.55 -1.82 -5.42
N VAL A 77 16.60 -3.12 -5.11
CA VAL A 77 16.37 -4.23 -6.06
C VAL A 77 14.97 -4.14 -6.63
N THR A 78 13.94 -3.93 -5.80
CA THR A 78 12.55 -3.78 -6.26
C THR A 78 12.42 -2.60 -7.22
N SER A 79 12.87 -1.41 -6.83
CA SER A 79 12.77 -0.23 -7.71
C SER A 79 13.45 -0.45 -9.06
N ALA A 80 14.65 -1.05 -9.05
CA ALA A 80 15.40 -1.32 -10.28
C ALA A 80 14.73 -2.39 -11.14
N ALA A 81 14.25 -3.47 -10.53
CA ALA A 81 13.56 -4.56 -11.19
C ALA A 81 12.23 -4.11 -11.82
N VAL A 82 11.44 -3.32 -11.10
CA VAL A 82 10.17 -2.75 -11.61
C VAL A 82 10.44 -1.81 -12.78
N LYS A 83 11.48 -0.98 -12.74
CA LYS A 83 11.88 -0.14 -13.89
C LYS A 83 12.31 -0.97 -15.10
N ALA A 84 12.96 -2.12 -14.88
CA ALA A 84 13.37 -3.02 -15.94
C ALA A 84 12.21 -3.84 -16.53
N ALA A 85 11.21 -4.17 -15.71
CA ALA A 85 10.04 -4.97 -16.08
C ALA A 85 8.76 -4.41 -15.46
N PRO A 86 8.25 -3.26 -15.93
CA PRO A 86 7.09 -2.58 -15.33
C PRO A 86 5.83 -3.44 -15.37
N GLN A 87 5.65 -4.26 -16.41
CA GLN A 87 4.55 -5.22 -16.52
C GLN A 87 4.55 -6.29 -15.41
N ALA A 88 5.68 -6.50 -14.74
CA ALA A 88 5.83 -7.46 -13.65
C ALA A 88 5.82 -6.79 -12.28
N ALA A 89 5.48 -5.49 -12.18
CA ALA A 89 5.63 -4.70 -10.95
C ALA A 89 5.00 -5.34 -9.71
N ALA A 90 3.73 -5.77 -9.82
CA ALA A 90 3.03 -6.44 -8.73
C ALA A 90 3.72 -7.76 -8.31
N ALA A 91 4.06 -8.61 -9.28
CA ALA A 91 4.74 -9.88 -9.00
C ALA A 91 6.14 -9.69 -8.38
N VAL A 92 6.87 -8.67 -8.85
CA VAL A 92 8.17 -8.26 -8.30
C VAL A 92 8.03 -7.75 -6.87
N ALA A 93 7.04 -6.88 -6.61
CA ALA A 93 6.77 -6.37 -5.27
C ALA A 93 6.40 -7.51 -4.32
N ALA A 94 5.48 -8.39 -4.70
CA ALA A 94 5.10 -9.56 -3.90
C ALA A 94 6.29 -10.46 -3.56
N ALA A 95 7.14 -10.75 -4.55
CA ALA A 95 8.35 -11.54 -4.38
C ALA A 95 9.34 -10.89 -3.40
N ALA A 96 9.56 -9.57 -3.53
CA ALA A 96 10.43 -8.83 -2.63
C ALA A 96 9.87 -8.75 -1.21
N VAL A 97 8.57 -8.48 -1.04
CA VAL A 97 7.88 -8.47 0.26
C VAL A 97 7.96 -9.85 0.91
N THR A 98 7.73 -10.93 0.15
CA THR A 98 7.83 -12.30 0.68
C THR A 98 9.25 -12.63 1.15
N ALA A 99 10.27 -12.13 0.44
CA ALA A 99 11.67 -12.35 0.78
C ALA A 99 12.17 -11.46 1.93
N ALA A 100 11.60 -10.26 2.10
CA ALA A 100 11.95 -9.29 3.13
C ALA A 100 10.67 -8.62 3.70
N PRO A 101 9.89 -9.35 4.52
CA PRO A 101 8.61 -8.84 5.03
C PRO A 101 8.77 -7.63 5.95
N GLU A 102 9.91 -7.48 6.62
CA GLU A 102 10.23 -6.32 7.46
C GLU A 102 10.37 -5.02 6.64
N ALA A 103 10.58 -5.14 5.33
CA ALA A 103 10.68 -4.01 4.40
C ALA A 103 9.41 -3.81 3.57
N ALA A 104 8.29 -4.48 3.90
CA ALA A 104 7.13 -4.59 3.02
C ALA A 104 6.57 -3.25 2.54
N ALA A 105 6.34 -2.30 3.45
CA ALA A 105 5.83 -0.97 3.11
C ALA A 105 6.79 -0.19 2.20
N ALA A 106 8.09 -0.21 2.52
CA ALA A 106 9.11 0.46 1.70
C ALA A 106 9.30 -0.20 0.31
N VAL A 107 9.16 -1.52 0.24
CA VAL A 107 9.17 -2.27 -1.03
C VAL A 107 7.94 -1.92 -1.87
N ALA A 108 6.76 -1.87 -1.27
CA ALA A 108 5.54 -1.43 -1.93
C ALA A 108 5.70 0.01 -2.45
N GLU A 109 6.20 0.94 -1.62
CA GLU A 109 6.46 2.33 -2.01
C GLU A 109 7.41 2.42 -3.21
N ALA A 110 8.52 1.66 -3.17
CA ALA A 110 9.49 1.63 -4.25
C ALA A 110 8.90 1.08 -5.55
N ALA A 111 8.05 0.05 -5.47
CA ALA A 111 7.38 -0.53 -6.62
C ALA A 111 6.33 0.44 -7.21
N VAL A 112 5.50 1.05 -6.37
CA VAL A 112 4.48 2.02 -6.80
C VAL A 112 5.13 3.28 -7.38
N THR A 113 6.21 3.77 -6.79
CA THR A 113 6.97 4.90 -7.34
C THR A 113 7.59 4.57 -8.71
N ALA A 114 8.04 3.32 -8.90
CA ALA A 114 8.64 2.89 -10.14
C ALA A 114 7.61 2.56 -11.26
N ALA A 115 6.42 2.12 -10.89
CA ALA A 115 5.31 1.81 -11.78
C ALA A 115 3.97 2.28 -11.17
N PRO A 116 3.66 3.59 -11.26
CA PRO A 116 2.46 4.16 -10.65
C PRO A 116 1.17 3.59 -11.25
N GLU A 117 1.19 3.16 -12.51
CA GLU A 117 0.04 2.51 -13.15
C GLU A 117 -0.31 1.16 -12.53
N ALA A 118 0.63 0.53 -11.82
CA ALA A 118 0.43 -0.73 -11.11
C ALA A 118 0.13 -0.54 -9.62
N ALA A 119 -0.08 0.69 -9.13
CA ALA A 119 -0.17 1.00 -7.71
C ALA A 119 -1.22 0.17 -6.95
N ALA A 120 -2.43 0.05 -7.51
CA ALA A 120 -3.52 -0.71 -6.91
C ALA A 120 -3.19 -2.22 -6.81
N GLU A 121 -2.67 -2.80 -7.89
CA GLU A 121 -2.25 -4.21 -7.92
C GLU A 121 -1.08 -4.48 -6.98
N VAL A 122 -0.07 -3.60 -6.95
CA VAL A 122 1.06 -3.67 -6.02
C VAL A 122 0.57 -3.62 -4.57
N THR A 123 -0.36 -2.73 -4.26
CA THR A 123 -0.98 -2.62 -2.92
C THR A 123 -1.63 -3.94 -2.53
N LYS A 124 -2.48 -4.49 -3.41
CA LYS A 124 -3.18 -5.76 -3.19
C LYS A 124 -2.22 -6.91 -2.88
N VAL A 125 -1.22 -7.12 -3.74
CA VAL A 125 -0.31 -8.25 -3.56
C VAL A 125 0.66 -8.04 -2.40
N ALA A 126 1.05 -6.80 -2.09
CA ALA A 126 1.89 -6.49 -0.94
C ALA A 126 1.16 -6.73 0.38
N MET A 127 -0.11 -6.31 0.50
CA MET A 127 -0.93 -6.58 1.69
C MET A 127 -1.19 -8.07 1.89
N ALA A 128 -1.41 -8.82 0.80
CA ALA A 128 -1.54 -10.27 0.87
C ALA A 128 -0.23 -10.97 1.28
N ALA A 129 0.92 -10.44 0.86
CA ALA A 129 2.23 -11.01 1.18
C ALA A 129 2.72 -10.65 2.60
N ALA A 130 2.34 -9.49 3.12
CA ALA A 130 2.65 -9.04 4.48
C ALA A 130 1.43 -8.37 5.14
N PRO A 131 0.45 -9.16 5.62
CA PRO A 131 -0.74 -8.64 6.30
C PRO A 131 -0.41 -7.78 7.52
N GLU A 132 0.68 -8.08 8.21
CA GLU A 132 1.13 -7.32 9.40
C GLU A 132 1.56 -5.89 9.06
N ALA A 133 1.97 -5.64 7.81
CA ALA A 133 2.37 -4.32 7.32
C ALA A 133 1.23 -3.60 6.58
N ALA A 134 0.01 -4.16 6.58
CA ALA A 134 -1.10 -3.68 5.77
C ALA A 134 -1.48 -2.21 6.02
N ALA A 135 -1.45 -1.75 7.27
CA ALA A 135 -1.75 -0.36 7.61
C ALA A 135 -0.75 0.61 6.95
N GLU A 136 0.54 0.29 7.03
CA GLU A 136 1.61 1.08 6.41
C GLU A 136 1.53 1.03 4.88
N ILE A 137 1.25 -0.14 4.32
CA ILE A 137 1.04 -0.31 2.87
C ILE A 137 -0.19 0.51 2.40
N ALA A 138 -1.26 0.57 3.20
CA ALA A 138 -2.42 1.40 2.91
C ALA A 138 -2.08 2.91 2.93
N GLU A 139 -1.20 3.37 3.83
CA GLU A 139 -0.70 4.75 3.81
C GLU A 139 0.09 5.05 2.53
N VAL A 140 0.98 4.13 2.12
CA VAL A 140 1.72 4.23 0.85
C VAL A 140 0.77 4.30 -0.34
N ALA A 141 -0.25 3.43 -0.36
CA ALA A 141 -1.24 3.41 -1.43
C ALA A 141 -2.01 4.73 -1.55
N ARG A 142 -2.41 5.34 -0.42
CA ARG A 142 -3.05 6.67 -0.42
C ARG A 142 -2.13 7.77 -0.90
N ALA A 143 -0.87 7.75 -0.48
CA ALA A 143 0.13 8.71 -0.94
C ALA A 143 0.34 8.61 -2.46
N ALA A 144 0.17 7.41 -3.02
CA ALA A 144 0.16 7.15 -4.45
C ALA A 144 -1.20 7.34 -5.14
N GLU A 145 -2.17 7.97 -4.45
CA GLU A 145 -3.51 8.27 -4.96
C GLU A 145 -4.34 7.03 -5.35
N VAL A 146 -4.04 5.86 -4.78
CA VAL A 146 -4.90 4.68 -4.91
C VAL A 146 -6.24 4.95 -4.19
N PRO A 147 -7.39 4.74 -4.84
CA PRO A 147 -8.70 4.95 -4.23
C PRO A 147 -8.88 4.16 -2.93
N ASN A 148 -9.47 4.79 -1.91
CA ASN A 148 -9.79 4.11 -0.65
C ASN A 148 -10.68 2.86 -0.85
N SER A 149 -11.49 2.80 -1.92
CA SER A 149 -12.24 1.59 -2.29
C SER A 149 -11.32 0.41 -2.58
N ASP A 150 -10.26 0.65 -3.34
CA ASP A 150 -9.34 -0.38 -3.84
C ASP A 150 -8.42 -0.85 -2.71
N ILE A 151 -8.04 0.05 -1.81
CA ILE A 151 -7.30 -0.27 -0.58
C ILE A 151 -8.16 -1.16 0.34
N THR A 152 -9.44 -0.82 0.49
CA THR A 152 -10.37 -1.62 1.31
C THR A 152 -10.61 -2.99 0.68
N GLU A 153 -10.77 -3.06 -0.65
CA GLU A 153 -10.91 -4.33 -1.37
C GLU A 153 -9.66 -5.20 -1.23
N ALA A 154 -8.47 -4.61 -1.39
CA ALA A 154 -7.20 -5.28 -1.16
C ALA A 154 -7.09 -5.85 0.27
N ALA A 155 -7.52 -5.08 1.28
CA ALA A 155 -7.57 -5.55 2.66
C ALA A 155 -8.49 -6.75 2.83
N LEU A 156 -9.71 -6.67 2.30
CA LEU A 156 -10.69 -7.75 2.37
C LEU A 156 -10.20 -9.02 1.66
N ASP A 157 -9.58 -8.88 0.49
CA ASP A 157 -8.99 -9.99 -0.27
C ASP A 157 -7.85 -10.67 0.49
N ALA A 158 -7.08 -9.90 1.26
CA ALA A 158 -6.02 -10.41 2.13
C ALA A 158 -6.54 -10.88 3.51
N GLY A 159 -7.85 -10.77 3.78
CA GLY A 159 -8.45 -11.18 5.05
C GLY A 159 -8.17 -10.23 6.23
N ILE A 160 -7.77 -9.00 5.94
CA ILE A 160 -7.47 -7.94 6.90
C ILE A 160 -8.76 -7.19 7.23
N ASP A 161 -8.95 -6.83 8.50
CA ASP A 161 -10.14 -6.07 8.89
C ASP A 161 -10.07 -4.65 8.29
N PRO A 162 -11.12 -4.15 7.63
CA PRO A 162 -11.10 -2.83 6.99
C PRO A 162 -10.84 -1.68 7.98
N THR A 163 -11.06 -1.89 9.28
CA THR A 163 -10.73 -0.90 10.31
C THR A 163 -9.23 -0.79 10.57
N GLU A 164 -8.44 -1.83 10.30
CA GLU A 164 -6.97 -1.82 10.47
C GLU A 164 -6.28 -0.97 9.41
N VAL A 165 -6.86 -0.94 8.21
CA VAL A 165 -6.34 -0.15 7.10
C VAL A 165 -7.08 1.16 6.94
N ALA A 166 -8.07 1.49 7.78
CA ALA A 166 -8.79 2.75 7.69
C ALA A 166 -7.85 3.94 7.90
N GLU A 167 -8.21 5.12 7.39
CA GLU A 167 -7.49 6.33 7.76
C GLU A 167 -7.63 6.53 9.27
N THR A 168 -6.56 6.24 10.02
CA THR A 168 -6.49 6.64 11.43
C THR A 168 -6.61 8.16 11.44
N PRO A 169 -7.65 8.75 12.06
CA PRO A 169 -7.70 10.19 12.22
C PRO A 169 -6.41 10.61 12.93
N ALA A 170 -5.65 11.49 12.29
CA ALA A 170 -4.32 11.89 12.73
C ALA A 170 -4.32 12.22 14.23
N SER A 171 -3.84 11.27 15.04
CA SER A 171 -3.69 11.32 16.49
C SER A 171 -4.95 11.60 17.35
N GLY A 172 -5.37 10.58 18.10
CA GLY A 172 -5.88 10.79 19.47
C GLY A 172 -7.38 11.06 19.64
N GLY A 173 -8.22 10.14 19.17
CA GLY A 173 -9.57 10.01 19.68
C GLY A 173 -9.85 8.55 19.99
N ALA A 174 -9.99 8.20 21.27
CA ALA A 174 -10.91 7.11 21.61
C ALA A 174 -12.24 7.34 20.87
N PRO A 175 -13.09 6.32 20.62
CA PRO A 175 -14.47 6.61 20.23
C PRO A 175 -15.00 7.58 21.29
N GLU A 176 -15.15 8.85 20.92
CA GLU A 176 -15.80 9.82 21.76
C GLU A 176 -17.22 9.30 21.78
N VAL A 177 -17.56 8.58 22.86
CA VAL A 177 -18.91 8.51 23.37
C VAL A 177 -19.38 9.95 23.23
N PRO A 178 -20.32 10.25 22.32
CA PRO A 178 -20.62 11.63 21.97
C PRO A 178 -20.84 12.34 23.28
N ALA A 179 -20.02 13.36 23.57
CA ALA A 179 -20.19 14.13 24.78
C ALA A 179 -21.68 14.50 24.86
N PRO A 180 -22.37 14.27 25.99
CA PRO A 180 -23.76 14.67 26.10
C PRO A 180 -23.82 16.13 25.66
N ALA A 181 -24.71 16.43 24.70
CA ALA A 181 -24.85 17.75 24.11
C ALA A 181 -24.72 18.82 25.21
N PRO A 182 -23.99 19.92 24.97
CA PRO A 182 -23.89 20.98 25.95
C PRO A 182 -25.31 21.33 26.39
N ALA A 183 -25.56 21.25 27.71
CA ALA A 183 -26.83 21.68 28.26
C ALA A 183 -27.15 23.06 27.67
N PRO A 184 -28.38 23.31 27.20
CA PRO A 184 -28.73 24.58 26.61
C PRO A 184 -28.33 25.69 27.58
N ALA A 185 -27.57 26.68 27.10
CA ALA A 185 -27.28 27.88 27.86
C ALA A 185 -28.58 28.43 28.45
N PRO A 186 -28.59 28.93 29.70
CA PRO A 186 -29.76 29.61 30.22
C PRO A 186 -30.12 30.74 29.24
N ALA A 187 -31.37 30.75 28.79
CA ALA A 187 -31.89 31.78 27.90
C ALA A 187 -31.54 33.17 28.47
N PRO A 188 -31.15 34.15 27.64
CA PRO A 188 -30.95 35.51 28.12
C PRO A 188 -32.26 35.99 28.74
N ALA A 189 -32.18 36.46 29.99
CA ALA A 189 -33.31 37.07 30.68
C ALA A 189 -33.90 38.18 29.80
N ALA A 190 -35.21 38.10 29.57
CA ALA A 190 -35.95 39.15 28.91
C ALA A 190 -35.71 40.50 29.62
N PRO A 191 -35.62 41.63 28.90
CA PRO A 191 -35.49 42.94 29.53
C PRO A 191 -36.72 43.22 30.39
N GLU A 192 -36.51 43.48 31.67
CA GLU A 192 -37.54 43.96 32.59
C GLU A 192 -38.14 45.26 32.04
N ALA A 193 -39.45 45.23 31.79
CA ALA A 193 -40.26 46.41 31.53
C ALA A 193 -40.41 47.25 32.81
N PRO A 194 -40.59 48.58 32.70
CA PRO A 194 -40.34 49.53 33.79
C PRO A 194 -41.30 49.43 34.98
N SER A 195 -40.74 49.76 36.15
CA SER A 195 -41.32 49.81 37.49
C SER A 195 -42.76 50.33 37.56
N ALA A 196 -43.66 49.51 38.10
CA ALA A 196 -44.92 49.99 38.66
C ALA A 196 -44.63 50.73 39.99
N PRO A 197 -45.29 51.87 40.27
CA PRO A 197 -45.11 52.60 41.52
C PRO A 197 -45.67 51.80 42.71
N SER A 198 -44.91 51.77 43.80
CA SER A 198 -45.29 51.15 45.08
C SER A 198 -46.63 51.70 45.59
N PRO A 199 -47.56 50.86 46.09
CA PRO A 199 -48.70 51.34 46.84
C PRO A 199 -48.21 51.93 48.17
N GLY A 200 -48.42 53.24 48.33
CA GLY A 200 -48.15 53.96 49.57
C GLY A 200 -48.93 53.35 50.74
N THR A 201 -48.26 53.31 51.89
CA THR A 201 -48.84 53.06 53.21
C THR A 201 -50.11 53.88 53.42
N PRO A 202 -51.26 53.27 53.76
CA PRO A 202 -52.41 54.04 54.22
C PRO A 202 -52.07 54.67 55.58
N ASN A 203 -52.27 55.99 55.65
CA ASN A 203 -52.17 56.81 56.83
C ASN A 203 -53.04 56.27 57.97
N ASN A 204 -52.42 56.18 59.14
CA ASN A 204 -53.04 55.90 60.42
C ASN A 204 -53.81 57.15 60.89
N ASP A 205 -55.09 57.23 60.53
CA ASP A 205 -56.00 58.30 60.95
C ASP A 205 -57.38 57.69 61.23
N ASN A 206 -57.54 57.00 62.37
CA ASN A 206 -58.83 56.89 63.04
C ASN A 206 -58.65 56.49 64.52
N ASP A 207 -58.15 57.45 65.30
CA ASP A 207 -58.60 57.65 66.68
C ASP A 207 -60.12 57.92 66.65
N ARG A 208 -60.94 56.85 66.72
CA ARG A 208 -62.33 56.91 67.20
C ARG A 208 -62.72 55.56 67.80
N SER A 209 -62.61 55.54 69.12
CA SER A 209 -63.22 54.63 70.10
C SER A 209 -64.54 53.97 69.66
N PRO A 210 -64.81 52.72 70.05
CA PRO A 210 -66.17 52.22 70.10
C PRO A 210 -66.89 52.85 71.31
N VAL A 211 -67.91 53.67 71.05
CA VAL A 211 -68.96 53.94 72.05
C VAL A 211 -69.93 52.76 72.05
N SER A 212 -70.15 52.26 73.26
CA SER A 212 -71.07 51.21 73.72
C SER A 212 -72.28 50.88 72.86
N GLY A 213 -72.51 49.58 72.69
CA GLY A 213 -73.86 49.04 72.67
C GLY A 213 -74.31 48.74 74.10
N ASN A 214 -75.55 49.15 74.41
CA ASN A 214 -76.36 48.82 75.58
C ASN A 214 -76.05 49.49 76.92
#